data_AF-A0A6J4QDQ9-F1
#
_entry.id   AF-A0A6J4QDQ9-F1
#
_cell.length_a   1.000
_cell.length_b   1.000
_cell.length_c   1.000
_cell.angle_alpha   90.00
_cell.angle_beta   90.00
_cell.angle_gamma   90.00
#
_symmetry.space_group_name_H-M   'P 1'
#
loop_
_entity.id
_entity.type
_entity.pdbx_description
1 polymer ?
#
loop_
_entity_poly.entity_id
_entity_poly.type
_entity_poly.pdbx_seq_one_letter_code
_entity_poly.pdbx_strand_id
1 'polypeptide(L)'
;MQGSAESTVRDLERVRYVTENYEVLKGLKRVPVGLMNIALGVLLWVLQVVDIPRAPEDTYGRWAVALVFNLLFYLLILLLIAALVLSFVFNDYYERRFGKVERRRFDRRRILIGATVVAGCLVAYGVDLAVRPPLRLGWLALGVVMIAHAWPKRRFRAHYIVMSVLLVAASFLPLLGIPLGDTLQGYSAFIVAFSGLQFVVGGIFDHLLLVRTMKSLPEEDDGGAV
;
A
#
# COMPACT_ATOMS: atom_id res chain seq x y z
N MET A 1 -30.85 -26.94 13.54
CA MET A 1 -31.46 -25.87 12.70
C MET A 1 -30.84 -24.48 12.91
N GLN A 2 -30.42 -24.08 14.12
CA GLN A 2 -29.83 -22.74 14.35
C GLN A 2 -28.57 -22.43 13.52
N GLY A 3 -27.72 -23.42 13.22
CA GLY A 3 -26.49 -23.21 12.44
C GLY A 3 -26.69 -22.76 10.99
N SER A 4 -27.83 -23.11 10.36
CA SER A 4 -28.09 -22.74 8.96
C SER A 4 -28.46 -21.27 8.79
N ALA A 5 -29.18 -20.69 9.75
CA ALA A 5 -29.55 -19.29 9.67
C ALA A 5 -28.33 -18.38 9.88
N GLU A 6 -27.44 -18.73 10.81
CA GLU A 6 -26.25 -17.94 11.09
C GLU A 6 -25.25 -17.95 9.92
N SER A 7 -25.09 -19.07 9.21
CA SER A 7 -24.25 -19.13 8.00
C SER A 7 -24.80 -18.23 6.90
N THR A 8 -26.12 -18.27 6.66
CA THR A 8 -26.76 -17.44 5.63
C THR A 8 -26.57 -15.94 5.89
N VAL A 9 -26.74 -15.49 7.14
CA VAL A 9 -26.55 -14.07 7.50
C VAL A 9 -25.10 -13.64 7.28
N ARG A 10 -24.12 -14.46 7.68
CA ARG A 10 -22.69 -14.17 7.49
C ARG A 10 -22.31 -14.10 6.00
N ASP A 11 -22.90 -14.95 5.17
CA ASP A 11 -22.64 -14.96 3.73
C ASP A 11 -23.24 -13.71 3.05
N LEU A 12 -24.45 -13.30 3.44
CA LEU A 12 -25.07 -12.06 2.95
C LEU A 12 -24.24 -10.81 3.31
N GLU A 13 -23.76 -10.72 4.56
CA GLU A 13 -22.87 -9.62 4.98
C GLU A 13 -21.58 -9.57 4.15
N ARG A 14 -21.01 -10.75 3.85
CA ARG A 14 -19.78 -10.88 3.07
C ARG A 14 -19.99 -10.46 1.63
N VAL A 15 -21.08 -10.90 0.99
CA VAL A 15 -21.44 -10.51 -0.39
C VAL A 15 -21.67 -9.01 -0.46
N ARG A 16 -22.48 -8.46 0.47
CA ARG A 16 -22.73 -7.01 0.55
C ARG A 16 -21.43 -6.23 0.72
N TYR A 17 -20.54 -6.67 1.61
CA TYR A 17 -19.24 -6.05 1.80
C TYR A 17 -18.40 -6.05 0.52
N VAL A 18 -18.33 -7.18 -0.18
CA VAL A 18 -17.56 -7.29 -1.43
C VAL A 18 -18.13 -6.38 -2.50
N THR A 19 -19.44 -6.37 -2.71
CA THR A 19 -20.09 -5.52 -3.71
C THR A 19 -19.90 -4.03 -3.39
N GLU A 20 -20.11 -3.61 -2.14
CA GLU A 20 -19.94 -2.21 -1.72
C GLU A 20 -18.49 -1.72 -1.80
N ASN A 21 -17.51 -2.64 -1.74
CA ASN A 21 -16.08 -2.32 -1.71
C ASN A 21 -15.33 -2.90 -2.91
N TYR A 22 -16.03 -3.30 -3.98
CA TYR A 22 -15.44 -4.03 -5.11
C TYR A 22 -14.25 -3.29 -5.72
N GLU A 23 -14.38 -1.99 -5.97
CA GLU A 23 -13.27 -1.16 -6.49
C GLU A 23 -12.06 -1.12 -5.55
N VAL A 24 -12.29 -1.17 -4.24
CA VAL A 24 -11.22 -1.20 -3.24
C VAL A 24 -10.57 -2.58 -3.19
N LEU A 25 -11.32 -3.64 -3.43
CA LEU A 25 -10.86 -5.04 -3.39
C LEU A 25 -10.16 -5.50 -4.68
N LYS A 26 -10.09 -4.66 -5.73
CA LYS A 26 -9.25 -4.89 -6.92
C LYS A 26 -7.76 -4.72 -6.59
N GLY A 27 -7.28 -5.44 -5.58
CA GLY A 27 -6.00 -5.22 -4.93
C GLY A 27 -4.80 -5.40 -5.86
N LEU A 28 -4.89 -6.29 -6.86
CA LEU A 28 -3.83 -6.47 -7.88
C LEU A 28 -3.47 -5.18 -8.61
N LYS A 29 -4.41 -4.22 -8.77
CA LYS A 29 -4.11 -2.91 -9.37
C LYS A 29 -3.08 -2.10 -8.58
N ARG A 30 -2.96 -2.34 -7.27
CA ARG A 30 -2.01 -1.64 -6.39
C ARG A 30 -0.66 -2.33 -6.33
N VAL A 31 -0.56 -3.61 -6.70
CA VAL A 31 0.67 -4.40 -6.60
C VAL A 31 1.81 -3.78 -7.42
N PRO A 32 1.61 -3.35 -8.68
CA PRO A 32 2.71 -2.76 -9.45
C PRO A 32 3.24 -1.45 -8.84
N VAL A 33 2.35 -0.60 -8.33
CA VAL A 33 2.74 0.62 -7.58
C VAL A 33 3.53 0.25 -6.33
N GLY A 34 3.13 -0.82 -5.64
CA GLY A 34 3.84 -1.34 -4.48
C GLY A 34 5.25 -1.83 -4.81
N LEU A 35 5.41 -2.60 -5.88
CA LEU A 35 6.71 -3.07 -6.37
C LEU A 35 7.62 -1.90 -6.78
N MET A 36 7.06 -0.90 -7.46
CA MET A 36 7.77 0.33 -7.81
C MET A 36 8.26 1.07 -6.55
N ASN A 37 7.43 1.20 -5.53
CA ASN A 37 7.83 1.82 -4.25
C ASN A 37 8.90 1.01 -3.53
N ILE A 38 8.84 -0.32 -3.54
CA ILE A 38 9.93 -1.15 -2.99
C ILE A 38 11.23 -0.88 -3.74
N ALA A 39 11.21 -0.92 -5.07
CA ALA A 39 12.38 -0.65 -5.89
C ALA A 39 12.94 0.75 -5.65
N LEU A 40 12.08 1.76 -5.55
CA LEU A 40 12.47 3.13 -5.24
C LEU A 40 13.08 3.26 -3.84
N GLY A 41 12.48 2.62 -2.83
CA GLY A 41 13.01 2.63 -1.46
C GLY A 41 14.37 1.94 -1.37
N VAL A 42 14.53 0.78 -2.03
CA VAL A 42 15.82 0.09 -2.16
C VAL A 42 16.85 0.95 -2.88
N LEU A 43 16.47 1.61 -3.98
CA LEU A 43 17.34 2.53 -4.70
C LEU A 43 17.81 3.68 -3.80
N LEU A 44 16.88 4.34 -3.09
CA LEU A 44 17.22 5.42 -2.16
C LEU A 44 18.14 4.95 -1.04
N TRP A 45 17.95 3.71 -0.54
CA TRP A 45 18.82 3.10 0.45
C TRP A 45 20.21 2.78 -0.11
N VAL A 46 20.30 2.21 -1.31
CA VAL A 46 21.58 1.93 -1.99
C VAL A 46 22.36 3.22 -2.21
N LEU A 47 21.70 4.30 -2.65
CA LEU A 47 22.33 5.62 -2.83
C LEU A 47 22.89 6.24 -1.54
N GLN A 48 22.51 5.71 -0.38
CA GLN A 48 23.05 6.14 0.92
C GLN A 48 24.15 5.21 1.44
N VAL A 49 23.95 3.90 1.30
CA VAL A 49 24.90 2.89 1.82
C VAL A 49 26.13 2.79 0.94
N VAL A 50 25.91 2.83 -0.38
CA VAL A 50 26.95 3.29 -1.28
C VAL A 50 27.04 4.77 -0.97
N ASP A 51 27.78 5.08 0.08
CA ASP A 51 28.26 6.42 0.39
C ASP A 51 29.01 6.79 -0.88
N ILE A 52 28.31 7.38 -1.88
CA ILE A 52 28.86 7.80 -3.16
C ILE A 52 29.80 8.90 -2.73
N PRO A 53 31.04 8.55 -2.36
CA PRO A 53 31.84 9.43 -1.58
C PRO A 53 32.19 10.52 -2.57
N ARG A 54 31.97 11.78 -2.20
CA ARG A 54 32.57 12.98 -2.81
C ARG A 54 33.60 12.56 -3.86
N ALA A 55 33.12 12.32 -5.10
CA ALA A 55 33.92 11.54 -6.05
C ALA A 55 35.30 12.20 -6.09
N PRO A 56 36.41 11.44 -6.04
CA PRO A 56 37.73 12.02 -6.12
C PRO A 56 37.71 13.07 -7.24
N GLU A 57 38.39 14.20 -7.05
CA GLU A 57 38.31 15.31 -8.02
C GLU A 57 38.76 14.91 -9.44
N ASP A 58 39.24 13.68 -9.62
CA ASP A 58 39.46 13.07 -10.91
C ASP A 58 38.17 13.00 -11.74
N THR A 59 38.27 13.49 -12.98
CA THR A 59 37.16 13.59 -13.93
C THR A 59 36.47 12.24 -14.17
N TYR A 60 37.19 11.13 -14.07
CA TYR A 60 36.67 9.79 -14.36
C TYR A 60 35.66 9.28 -13.30
N GLY A 61 35.89 9.54 -12.01
CA GLY A 61 34.98 9.12 -10.94
C GLY A 61 33.59 9.75 -11.07
N ARG A 62 33.53 11.04 -11.46
CA ARG A 62 32.27 11.78 -11.63
C ARG A 62 31.40 11.20 -12.76
N TRP A 63 32.00 10.85 -13.90
CA TRP A 63 31.26 10.27 -15.03
C TRP A 63 30.68 8.89 -14.70
N ALA A 64 31.42 8.05 -13.98
CA ALA A 64 30.95 6.73 -13.58
C ALA A 64 29.72 6.84 -12.64
N VAL A 65 29.78 7.71 -11.64
CA VAL A 65 28.66 7.98 -10.73
C VAL A 65 27.45 8.52 -11.50
N ALA A 66 27.67 9.50 -12.38
CA ALA A 66 26.60 10.07 -13.19
C ALA A 66 25.96 9.01 -14.10
N LEU A 67 26.75 8.13 -14.73
CA LEU A 67 26.24 7.04 -15.56
C LEU A 67 25.38 6.07 -14.75
N VAL A 68 25.86 5.61 -13.59
CA VAL A 68 25.09 4.71 -12.70
C VAL A 68 23.79 5.36 -12.26
N PHE A 69 23.83 6.63 -11.85
CA PHE A 69 22.64 7.37 -11.46
C PHE A 69 21.62 7.47 -12.61
N ASN A 70 22.07 7.82 -13.83
CA ASN A 70 21.22 7.91 -15.01
C ASN A 70 20.61 6.54 -15.35
N LEU A 71 21.39 5.46 -15.30
CA LEU A 71 20.89 4.10 -15.55
C LEU A 71 19.80 3.70 -14.54
N LEU A 72 20.02 3.97 -13.25
CA LEU A 72 19.03 3.70 -12.19
C LEU A 72 17.77 4.54 -12.36
N PHE A 73 17.91 5.78 -12.80
CA PHE A 73 16.79 6.67 -13.11
C PHE A 73 15.96 6.15 -14.29
N TYR A 74 16.60 5.75 -15.40
CA TYR A 74 15.90 5.15 -16.54
C TYR A 74 15.24 3.82 -16.17
N LEU A 75 15.87 3.01 -15.34
CA LEU A 75 15.28 1.78 -14.81
C LEU A 75 14.00 2.08 -14.00
N LEU A 76 14.02 3.12 -13.16
CA LEU A 76 12.84 3.54 -12.41
C LEU A 76 11.71 4.00 -13.33
N ILE A 77 12.01 4.76 -14.39
CA ILE A 77 11.02 5.15 -15.40
C ILE A 77 10.43 3.92 -16.08
N LEU A 78 11.26 2.96 -16.48
CA LEU A 78 10.81 1.71 -17.10
C LEU A 78 9.87 0.94 -16.16
N LEU A 79 10.20 0.85 -14.86
CA LEU A 79 9.37 0.21 -13.85
C LEU A 79 8.03 0.94 -13.65
N LEU A 80 8.03 2.28 -13.69
CA LEU A 80 6.80 3.08 -13.63
C LEU A 80 5.92 2.80 -14.85
N ILE A 81 6.48 2.80 -16.06
CA ILE A 81 5.75 2.48 -17.29
C ILE A 81 5.16 1.07 -17.22
N ALA A 82 5.98 0.08 -16.80
CA ALA A 82 5.52 -1.30 -16.62
C ALA A 82 4.39 -1.39 -15.58
N ALA A 83 4.49 -0.63 -14.48
CA ALA A 83 3.46 -0.61 -13.45
C ALA A 83 2.13 -0.02 -13.94
N LEU A 84 2.20 1.05 -14.76
CA LEU A 84 1.02 1.63 -15.40
C LEU A 84 0.37 0.63 -16.37
N VAL A 85 1.15 0.02 -17.25
CA VAL A 85 0.66 -1.00 -18.20
C VAL A 85 0.01 -2.16 -17.45
N LEU A 86 0.65 -2.69 -16.41
CA LEU A 86 0.07 -3.76 -15.58
C LEU A 86 -1.23 -3.34 -14.90
N SER A 87 -1.35 -2.10 -14.44
CA SER A 87 -2.60 -1.59 -13.87
C SER A 87 -3.76 -1.61 -14.88
N PHE A 88 -3.50 -1.28 -16.15
CA PHE A 88 -4.49 -1.40 -17.22
C PHE A 88 -4.85 -2.85 -17.52
N VAL A 89 -3.85 -3.74 -17.64
CA VAL A 89 -4.07 -5.18 -17.84
C VAL A 89 -4.89 -5.79 -16.70
N PHE A 90 -4.59 -5.43 -15.45
CA PHE A 90 -5.38 -5.88 -14.32
C PHE A 90 -6.81 -5.31 -14.34
N ASN A 91 -7.00 -4.07 -14.78
CA ASN A 91 -8.36 -3.54 -14.94
C ASN A 91 -9.19 -4.37 -15.91
N ASP A 92 -8.64 -4.64 -17.09
CA ASP A 92 -9.28 -5.47 -18.11
C ASP A 92 -9.54 -6.90 -17.61
N TYR A 93 -8.57 -7.51 -16.92
CA TYR A 93 -8.77 -8.80 -16.23
C TYR A 93 -9.96 -8.78 -15.27
N TYR A 94 -10.09 -7.76 -14.41
CA TYR A 94 -11.20 -7.67 -13.46
C TYR A 94 -12.54 -7.47 -14.17
N GLU A 95 -12.59 -6.63 -15.20
CA GLU A 95 -13.81 -6.40 -15.98
C GLU A 95 -14.26 -7.66 -16.72
N ARG A 96 -13.33 -8.42 -17.30
CA ARG A 96 -13.64 -9.70 -17.97
C ARG A 96 -14.07 -10.79 -16.98
N ARG A 97 -13.39 -10.90 -15.82
CA ARG A 97 -13.61 -12.00 -14.89
C ARG A 97 -14.81 -11.82 -13.97
N PHE A 98 -15.10 -10.57 -13.57
CA PHE A 98 -16.11 -10.27 -12.54
C PHE A 98 -17.15 -9.24 -13.01
N GLY A 99 -17.03 -8.76 -14.25
CA GLY A 99 -17.94 -7.75 -14.80
C GLY A 99 -17.63 -6.32 -14.36
N LYS A 100 -18.48 -5.41 -14.84
CA LYS A 100 -18.44 -3.98 -14.52
C LYS A 100 -19.40 -3.69 -13.37
N VAL A 101 -18.89 -3.05 -12.33
CA VAL A 101 -19.70 -2.57 -11.20
C VAL A 101 -19.81 -1.05 -11.32
N GLU A 102 -21.03 -0.53 -11.21
CA GLU A 102 -21.25 0.91 -11.23
C GLU A 102 -20.49 1.58 -10.08
N ARG A 103 -19.70 2.60 -10.42
CA ARG A 103 -19.00 3.38 -9.40
C ARG A 103 -20.04 4.17 -8.61
N ARG A 104 -20.19 3.82 -7.33
CA ARG A 104 -20.96 4.64 -6.39
C ARG A 104 -20.36 6.06 -6.40
N ARG A 105 -21.22 7.07 -6.53
CA ARG A 105 -20.80 8.50 -6.54
C ARG A 105 -19.88 8.76 -5.35
N PHE A 106 -18.75 9.42 -5.61
CA PHE A 106 -17.80 9.76 -4.56
C PHE A 106 -18.49 10.63 -3.50
N ASP A 107 -18.42 10.19 -2.25
CA ASP A 107 -18.90 10.97 -1.11
C ASP A 107 -17.88 12.08 -0.80
N ARG A 108 -18.27 13.35 -1.01
CA ARG A 108 -17.43 14.53 -0.74
C ARG A 108 -16.88 14.52 0.69
N ARG A 109 -17.65 14.00 1.65
CA ARG A 109 -17.21 13.86 3.05
C ARG A 109 -16.00 12.94 3.17
N ARG A 110 -15.95 11.83 2.44
CA ARG A 110 -14.81 10.91 2.44
C ARG A 110 -13.56 11.56 1.85
N ILE A 111 -13.72 12.37 0.80
CA ILE A 111 -12.61 13.13 0.20
C ILE A 111 -12.05 14.12 1.22
N LEU A 112 -12.92 14.88 1.91
CA LEU A 112 -12.48 15.83 2.93
C LEU A 112 -11.77 15.14 4.09
N ILE A 113 -12.32 14.05 4.62
CA ILE A 113 -11.65 13.26 5.67
C ILE A 113 -10.28 12.75 5.19
N GLY A 114 -10.21 12.22 3.97
CA GLY A 114 -8.96 11.77 3.37
C GLY A 114 -7.93 12.90 3.24
N ALA A 115 -8.35 14.08 2.78
CA ALA A 115 -7.49 15.25 2.66
C ALA A 115 -7.00 15.74 4.02
N THR A 116 -7.87 15.81 5.04
CA THR A 116 -7.49 16.17 6.42
C THR A 116 -6.48 15.20 7.00
N VAL A 117 -6.67 13.90 6.77
CA VAL A 117 -5.74 12.85 7.18
C VAL A 117 -4.38 13.01 6.52
N VAL A 118 -4.35 13.21 5.20
CA VAL A 118 -3.10 13.43 4.46
C VAL A 118 -2.39 14.68 4.96
N ALA A 119 -3.11 15.78 5.15
CA ALA A 119 -2.55 17.01 5.70
C ALA A 119 -1.97 16.80 7.11
N GLY A 120 -2.67 16.08 7.99
CA GLY A 120 -2.18 15.73 9.33
C GLY A 120 -0.90 14.89 9.28
N CYS A 121 -0.82 13.89 8.40
CA CYS A 121 0.39 13.10 8.19
C CYS A 121 1.55 13.94 7.65
N LEU A 122 1.29 14.88 6.72
CA LEU A 122 2.30 15.80 6.19
C LEU A 122 2.82 16.76 7.26
N VAL A 123 1.96 17.27 8.14
CA VAL A 123 2.37 18.10 9.28
C VAL A 123 3.23 17.28 10.25
N ALA A 124 2.80 16.06 10.60
CA ALA A 124 3.58 15.18 11.48
C ALA A 124 4.97 14.87 10.89
N TYR A 125 5.03 14.61 9.58
CA TYR A 125 6.29 14.44 8.86
C TYR A 125 7.13 15.71 8.88
N GLY A 126 6.55 16.89 8.65
CA GLY A 126 7.24 18.17 8.75
C GLY A 126 7.85 18.42 10.14
N VAL A 127 7.16 18.01 11.21
CA VAL A 127 7.69 18.07 12.58
C VAL A 127 8.86 17.09 12.77
N ASP A 128 8.77 15.87 12.22
CA ASP A 128 9.88 14.92 12.24
C ASP A 128 11.15 15.52 11.59
N LEU A 129 10.98 16.28 10.49
CA LEU A 129 12.08 16.96 9.80
C LEU A 129 12.67 18.10 10.64
N ALA A 130 11.82 18.90 11.27
CA ALA A 130 12.22 20.14 11.95
C ALA A 130 12.86 19.90 13.33
N VAL A 131 12.28 19.02 14.14
CA VAL A 131 12.65 18.87 15.56
C VAL A 131 13.42 17.59 15.84
N ARG A 132 13.39 16.61 14.92
CA ARG A 132 13.97 15.26 15.10
C ARG A 132 13.57 14.64 16.45
N PRO A 133 12.26 14.55 16.74
CA PRO A 133 11.78 13.96 17.97
C PRO A 133 12.30 12.52 18.15
N PRO A 134 12.43 12.05 19.39
CA PRO A 134 12.87 10.67 19.65
C PRO A 134 11.85 9.62 19.18
N LEU A 135 10.62 10.04 18.86
CA LEU A 135 9.58 9.20 18.28
C LEU A 135 9.21 9.74 16.89
N ARG A 136 9.07 8.85 15.90
CA ARG A 136 8.75 9.23 14.51
C ARG A 136 7.25 9.50 14.36
N LEU A 137 6.86 10.76 14.48
CA LEU A 137 5.46 11.20 14.49
C LEU A 137 4.75 10.88 13.18
N GLY A 138 5.43 10.92 12.03
CA GLY A 138 4.87 10.55 10.74
C GLY A 138 4.40 9.10 10.68
N TRP A 139 5.20 8.17 11.21
CA TRP A 139 4.83 6.74 11.28
C TRP A 139 3.71 6.53 12.28
N LEU A 140 3.80 7.15 13.46
CA LEU A 140 2.75 7.04 14.46
C LEU A 140 1.41 7.54 13.91
N ALA A 141 1.37 8.72 13.30
CA ALA A 141 0.17 9.31 12.73
C ALA A 141 -0.43 8.41 11.64
N LEU A 142 0.39 7.97 10.68
CA LEU A 142 -0.07 7.08 9.61
C LEU A 142 -0.60 5.75 10.16
N GLY A 143 0.06 5.17 11.16
CA GLY A 143 -0.33 3.90 11.77
C GLY A 143 -1.66 4.01 12.51
N VAL A 144 -1.82 5.05 13.33
CA VAL A 144 -3.08 5.33 14.04
C VAL A 144 -4.22 5.57 13.06
N VAL A 145 -3.99 6.37 12.00
CA VAL A 145 -4.98 6.60 10.94
C VAL A 145 -5.39 5.29 10.27
N MET A 146 -4.43 4.44 9.93
CA MET A 146 -4.72 3.17 9.29
C MET A 146 -5.49 2.22 10.22
N ILE A 147 -5.15 2.16 11.52
CA ILE A 147 -5.93 1.42 12.52
C ILE A 147 -7.36 1.97 12.56
N ALA A 148 -7.53 3.28 12.73
CA ALA A 148 -8.83 3.92 12.82
C ALA A 148 -9.68 3.65 11.56
N HIS A 149 -9.06 3.66 10.37
CA HIS A 149 -9.73 3.37 9.11
C HIS A 149 -10.09 1.88 8.95
N ALA A 150 -9.21 0.97 9.38
CA ALA A 150 -9.41 -0.47 9.25
C ALA A 150 -10.33 -1.04 10.34
N TRP A 151 -10.44 -0.37 11.50
CA TRP A 151 -11.12 -0.86 12.69
C TRP A 151 -12.59 -1.26 12.47
N PRO A 152 -13.44 -0.44 11.81
CA PRO A 152 -14.84 -0.80 11.58
C PRO A 152 -15.00 -2.06 10.71
N LYS A 153 -13.95 -2.43 9.97
CA LYS A 153 -13.90 -3.54 9.02
C LYS A 153 -12.85 -4.58 9.42
N ARG A 154 -12.46 -4.64 10.71
CA ARG A 154 -11.33 -5.44 11.20
C ARG A 154 -11.37 -6.91 10.78
N ARG A 155 -12.57 -7.51 10.70
CA ARG A 155 -12.76 -8.91 10.29
C ARG A 155 -12.27 -9.17 8.86
N PHE A 156 -12.44 -8.22 7.95
CA PHE A 156 -12.05 -8.35 6.54
C PHE A 156 -10.70 -7.71 6.22
N ARG A 157 -10.15 -6.91 7.15
CA ARG A 157 -8.95 -6.09 6.96
C ARG A 157 -7.88 -6.32 8.03
N ALA A 158 -7.83 -7.53 8.60
CA ALA A 158 -6.87 -7.88 9.63
C ALA A 158 -5.42 -7.59 9.22
N HIS A 159 -5.06 -7.84 7.95
CA HIS A 159 -3.74 -7.56 7.42
C HIS A 159 -3.37 -6.06 7.46
N TYR A 160 -4.33 -5.15 7.27
CA TYR A 160 -4.08 -3.71 7.44
C TYR A 160 -3.82 -3.34 8.90
N ILE A 161 -4.54 -3.96 9.84
CA ILE A 161 -4.31 -3.74 11.27
C ILE A 161 -2.91 -4.20 11.67
N VAL A 162 -2.50 -5.40 11.23
CA VAL A 162 -1.14 -5.92 11.47
C VAL A 162 -0.09 -4.96 10.94
N MET A 163 -0.22 -4.51 9.67
CA MET A 163 0.73 -3.54 9.10
C MET A 163 0.74 -2.21 9.84
N SER A 164 -0.42 -1.74 10.32
CA SER A 164 -0.50 -0.50 11.08
C SER A 164 0.14 -0.62 12.45
N VAL A 165 -0.03 -1.76 13.14
CA VAL A 165 0.62 -2.05 14.41
C VAL A 165 2.13 -2.12 14.23
N LEU A 166 2.61 -2.77 13.16
CA LEU A 166 4.03 -2.78 12.81
C LEU A 166 4.57 -1.37 12.58
N LEU A 167 3.81 -0.52 11.89
CA LEU A 167 4.18 0.87 11.63
C LEU A 167 4.21 1.70 12.93
N VAL A 168 3.23 1.53 13.81
CA VAL A 168 3.23 2.14 15.15
C VAL A 168 4.43 1.65 15.96
N ALA A 169 4.68 0.35 16.02
CA ALA A 169 5.83 -0.21 16.75
C ALA A 169 7.17 0.32 16.19
N ALA A 170 7.30 0.39 14.86
CA ALA A 170 8.48 0.94 14.20
C ALA A 170 8.73 2.42 14.57
N SER A 171 7.67 3.20 14.85
CA SER A 171 7.82 4.60 15.28
C SER A 171 8.57 4.77 16.61
N PHE A 172 8.58 3.74 17.46
CA PHE A 172 9.28 3.72 18.76
C PHE A 172 10.72 3.19 18.68
N LEU A 173 11.17 2.65 17.54
CA LEU A 173 12.53 2.09 17.41
C LEU A 173 13.66 3.07 17.81
N PRO A 174 13.58 4.38 17.50
CA PRO A 174 14.65 5.30 17.91
C PRO A 174 14.75 5.47 19.44
N LEU A 175 13.64 5.31 20.19
CA LEU A 175 13.67 5.31 21.66
C LEU A 175 14.46 4.13 22.24
N LEU A 176 14.57 3.03 21.48
CA LEU A 176 15.34 1.85 21.85
C LEU A 176 16.81 1.95 21.40
N GLY A 177 17.23 3.11 20.86
CA GLY A 177 18.57 3.29 20.31
C GLY A 177 18.80 2.55 19.00
N ILE A 178 17.75 2.10 18.31
CA ILE A 178 17.86 1.47 16.99
C ILE A 178 17.80 2.59 15.94
N PRO A 179 18.91 2.93 15.28
CA PRO A 179 18.94 4.01 14.30
C PRO A 179 18.17 3.59 13.05
N LEU A 180 16.97 4.13 12.86
CA LEU A 180 16.20 4.01 11.62
C LEU A 180 16.74 4.99 10.55
N GLY A 181 18.03 4.87 10.24
CA GLY A 181 18.78 5.84 9.45
C GLY A 181 18.88 7.18 10.17
N ASP A 182 20.06 7.49 10.70
CA ASP A 182 20.31 8.77 11.37
C ASP A 182 20.21 9.96 10.38
N THR A 183 20.21 9.67 9.08
CA THR A 183 19.98 10.62 8.00
C THR A 183 18.50 10.68 7.62
N LEU A 184 18.03 11.90 7.33
CA LEU A 184 16.70 12.17 6.75
C LEU A 184 16.42 11.31 5.51
N GLN A 185 17.47 10.91 4.79
CA GLN A 185 17.38 10.06 3.61
C GLN A 185 17.12 8.59 3.98
N GLY A 186 17.77 8.01 5.00
CA GLY A 186 17.55 6.60 5.38
C GLY A 186 16.13 6.33 5.84
N TYR A 187 15.59 7.30 6.57
CA TYR A 187 14.20 7.30 6.96
C TYR A 187 13.23 7.31 5.77
N SER A 188 13.48 8.14 4.75
CA SER A 188 12.60 8.22 3.57
C SER A 188 12.67 6.95 2.72
N ALA A 189 13.84 6.35 2.56
CA ALA A 189 14.03 5.07 1.86
C ALA A 189 13.19 3.95 2.49
N PHE A 190 13.26 3.81 3.82
CA PHE A 190 12.51 2.79 4.56
C PHE A 190 10.99 3.02 4.48
N ILE A 191 10.51 4.28 4.61
CA ILE A 191 9.09 4.62 4.43
C ILE A 191 8.59 4.18 3.06
N VAL A 192 9.34 4.57 2.02
CA VAL A 192 8.95 4.30 0.64
C VAL A 192 8.91 2.79 0.40
N ALA A 193 9.92 2.04 0.82
CA ALA A 193 9.94 0.59 0.70
C ALA A 193 8.80 -0.09 1.48
N PHE A 194 8.58 0.30 2.75
CA PHE A 194 7.52 -0.26 3.59
C PHE A 194 6.13 0.04 3.04
N SER A 195 5.89 1.25 2.54
CA SER A 195 4.64 1.60 1.86
C SER A 195 4.40 0.71 0.64
N GLY A 196 5.46 0.39 -0.10
CA GLY A 196 5.42 -0.52 -1.23
C GLY A 196 5.04 -1.95 -0.81
N LEU A 197 5.67 -2.45 0.25
CA LEU A 197 5.33 -3.74 0.85
C LEU A 197 3.87 -3.82 1.27
N GLN A 198 3.35 -2.76 1.89
CA GLN A 198 1.94 -2.67 2.27
C GLN A 198 0.99 -2.73 1.06
N PHE A 199 1.33 -2.06 -0.06
CA PHE A 199 0.54 -2.13 -1.28
C PHE A 199 0.56 -3.51 -1.91
N VAL A 200 1.71 -4.19 -1.92
CA VAL A 200 1.83 -5.56 -2.45
C VAL A 200 1.03 -6.52 -1.58
N VAL A 201 1.30 -6.55 -0.27
CA VAL A 201 0.65 -7.47 0.66
C VAL A 201 -0.86 -7.21 0.72
N GLY A 202 -1.27 -5.96 0.94
CA GLY A 202 -2.68 -5.58 0.97
C GLY A 202 -3.37 -5.87 -0.37
N GLY A 203 -2.70 -5.61 -1.49
CA GLY A 203 -3.23 -5.90 -2.83
C GLY A 203 -3.46 -7.40 -3.08
N ILE A 204 -2.54 -8.25 -2.64
CA ILE A 204 -2.68 -9.71 -2.73
C ILE A 204 -3.81 -10.20 -1.83
N PHE A 205 -3.85 -9.78 -0.56
CA PHE A 205 -4.91 -10.22 0.36
C PHE A 205 -6.30 -9.73 -0.05
N ASP A 206 -6.42 -8.49 -0.54
CA ASP A 206 -7.67 -7.95 -1.10
C ASP A 206 -8.15 -8.80 -2.28
N HIS A 207 -7.23 -9.18 -3.19
CA HIS A 207 -7.54 -10.05 -4.33
C HIS A 207 -7.98 -11.45 -3.89
N LEU A 208 -7.25 -12.08 -2.96
CA LEU A 208 -7.60 -13.41 -2.44
C LEU A 208 -8.97 -13.39 -1.74
N LEU A 209 -9.26 -12.33 -0.99
CA LEU A 209 -10.57 -12.14 -0.36
C LEU A 209 -11.68 -12.04 -1.41
N LEU A 210 -11.45 -11.29 -2.49
CA LEU A 210 -12.41 -11.16 -3.59
C LEU A 210 -12.67 -12.52 -4.26
N VAL A 211 -11.62 -13.20 -4.72
CA VAL A 211 -11.73 -14.49 -5.42
C VAL A 211 -12.44 -15.54 -4.55
N ARG A 212 -12.06 -15.63 -3.27
CA ARG A 212 -12.68 -16.58 -2.34
C ARG A 212 -14.15 -16.27 -2.05
N THR A 213 -14.59 -15.03 -2.18
CA THR A 213 -15.99 -14.66 -1.93
C THR A 213 -16.85 -14.90 -3.17
N MET A 214 -16.30 -14.69 -4.36
CA MET A 214 -17.04 -14.93 -5.61
C MET A 214 -17.18 -16.41 -5.92
N LYS A 215 -16.21 -17.27 -5.54
CA LYS A 215 -16.29 -18.72 -5.76
C LYS A 215 -17.35 -19.41 -4.88
N SER A 216 -17.77 -18.79 -3.77
CA SER A 216 -18.71 -19.40 -2.81
C SER A 216 -20.18 -19.16 -3.13
N LEU A 217 -20.49 -18.46 -4.22
CA LEU A 217 -21.88 -18.32 -4.65
C LEU A 217 -22.27 -19.62 -5.35
N PRO A 218 -23.30 -20.36 -4.86
CA PRO A 218 -23.81 -21.50 -5.59
C PRO A 218 -24.16 -21.03 -7.00
N GLU A 219 -23.71 -21.78 -8.01
CA GLU A 219 -24.28 -21.62 -9.35
C GLU A 219 -25.78 -21.75 -9.15
N GLU A 220 -26.52 -20.72 -9.54
CA GLU A 220 -27.97 -20.76 -9.59
C GLU A 220 -28.25 -21.96 -10.50
N ASP A 221 -28.55 -23.10 -9.88
CA ASP A 221 -28.90 -24.31 -10.59
C ASP A 221 -30.14 -23.90 -11.37
N ASP A 222 -29.96 -23.65 -12.67
CA ASP A 222 -31.00 -23.25 -13.63
C ASP A 222 -32.00 -24.40 -13.65
N GLY A 223 -32.83 -24.44 -12.62
CA GLY A 223 -33.71 -25.53 -12.28
C GLY A 223 -34.74 -25.65 -13.38
N GLY A 224 -34.40 -26.50 -14.35
CA GLY A 224 -35.28 -27.12 -15.34
C GLY A 224 -36.49 -26.29 -15.74
N ALA A 225 -36.30 -25.32 -16.62
CA ALA A 225 -37.30 -25.08 -17.65
C ALA A 225 -37.15 -26.20 -18.71
N VAL A 226 -37.65 -27.39 -18.40
CA VAL A 226 -37.89 -28.48 -19.37
C VAL A 226 -39.39 -28.61 -19.55
#